data_AF-A0A955VAD0-F1
#
_entry.id   AF-A0A955VAD0-F1
#
_cell.length_a   1.000
_cell.length_b   1.000
_cell.length_c   1.000
_cell.angle_alpha   90.00
_cell.angle_beta   90.00
_cell.angle_gamma   90.00
#
_symmetry.space_group_name_H-M   'P 1'
#
loop_
_entity.id
_entity.type
_entity.pdbx_description
1 polymer ?
#
loop_
_entity_poly.entity_id
_entity_poly.type
_entity_poly.pdbx_seq_one_letter_code
_entity_poly.pdbx_strand_id
1 'polypeptide(L)'
;LALGACGDDERASPSSDSAGGGDTGADVTDTAQMPDLVGGDSVATGTDLVTHADRGAGVTATTVDASDATAWVYLDLAGRAQVTPADPTDDATWDLAFQRFRIAANGGVSGTGGVAVAILDDADFDALTVAPADGYREDAADGDDEDTDLDLGFLVDGGWYAYDAVNHTLAPREGRVYVVRDRAGDHFKVRVVDYYDAAGSPGVVTFFWAPIDPPPAVVPDDQLDLTAPSAGVAWLDLSAGEIATPSDPATSPGWDLGIHGGVSLATNGGTSGAGLGGARLADGAYDALVATDTVGFEVDAMLPLPGPPGSGEISANPALAGWYDYDPSSHTLAPKAQAYVVRRADGSYAKLAIVAVDGEAWSLRSAPLARAPEAHTTSVSAPSGADPVYLSFRAGGVVAVADAATSTAWDVAISYLTLRTNGGTSGSGEGAAIRLADADFDAVDAVPAGATWVEDAMAPLPGPPGSGEVSGNAALGAWYDYDSTAHTVSATAGVVFLVRAADGSLVKLAITSSDGTDYALRWTYAGPGQTTFAPETP
;
A
#
# COMPACT_ATOMS: atom_id res chain seq x y z
N LEU A 1 -70.98 28.78 3.56
CA LEU A 1 -70.98 27.42 4.16
C LEU A 1 -69.82 27.41 5.16
N ALA A 2 -69.98 28.09 6.31
CA ALA A 2 -70.29 27.55 7.65
C ALA A 2 -69.10 26.75 8.23
N LEU A 3 -68.25 27.35 9.09
CA LEU A 3 -68.32 27.47 10.58
C LEU A 3 -67.92 26.15 11.28
N GLY A 4 -67.14 26.04 12.36
CA GLY A 4 -66.49 26.91 13.37
C GLY A 4 -65.86 25.94 14.41
N ALA A 5 -64.64 26.16 14.90
CA ALA A 5 -64.26 26.80 16.18
C ALA A 5 -64.96 26.28 17.47
N CYS A 6 -64.15 25.86 18.45
CA CYS A 6 -64.31 25.87 19.91
C CYS A 6 -62.86 25.78 20.48
N GLY A 7 -62.35 26.54 21.44
CA GLY A 7 -62.83 27.61 22.31
C GLY A 7 -61.70 27.98 23.30
N ASP A 8 -61.73 29.23 23.77
CA ASP A 8 -60.71 29.98 24.52
C ASP A 8 -60.60 29.68 26.03
N ASP A 9 -59.50 30.09 26.67
CA ASP A 9 -59.46 30.89 27.95
C ASP A 9 -57.99 31.21 28.32
N GLU A 10 -57.51 32.45 28.19
CA GLU A 10 -57.55 33.59 29.14
C GLU A 10 -56.43 33.61 30.24
N ARG A 11 -55.47 34.51 30.00
CA ARG A 11 -54.96 35.60 30.86
C ARG A 11 -54.24 35.34 32.21
N ALA A 12 -53.03 35.95 32.22
CA ALA A 12 -52.53 36.94 33.20
C ALA A 12 -51.75 36.46 34.45
N SER A 13 -50.46 36.82 34.47
CA SER A 13 -49.63 37.11 35.66
C SER A 13 -50.19 38.34 36.43
N PRO A 14 -49.91 38.59 37.74
CA PRO A 14 -48.56 39.01 38.19
C PRO A 14 -48.15 38.74 39.67
N SER A 15 -46.85 38.94 39.93
CA SER A 15 -46.10 39.37 41.14
C SER A 15 -46.70 39.31 42.57
N SER A 16 -45.90 38.84 43.55
CA SER A 16 -45.47 39.66 44.70
C SER A 16 -44.49 38.93 45.64
N ASP A 17 -43.42 39.63 46.03
CA ASP A 17 -42.56 39.40 47.20
C ASP A 17 -43.35 39.27 48.52
N SER A 18 -42.88 38.43 49.45
CA SER A 18 -42.62 38.86 50.84
C SER A 18 -41.83 37.80 51.63
N ALA A 19 -40.93 38.31 52.47
CA ALA A 19 -39.90 37.62 53.26
C ALA A 19 -40.39 36.88 54.52
N GLY A 20 -39.55 35.95 55.01
CA GLY A 20 -39.17 35.91 56.42
C GLY A 20 -39.34 34.60 57.19
N GLY A 21 -38.22 34.07 57.70
CA GLY A 21 -38.16 33.46 59.03
C GLY A 21 -37.85 31.96 59.07
N GLY A 22 -36.65 31.61 59.55
CA GLY A 22 -36.09 30.26 59.54
C GLY A 22 -36.57 29.30 60.63
N ASP A 23 -36.18 28.04 60.50
CA ASP A 23 -35.59 27.23 61.58
C ASP A 23 -34.87 26.02 60.97
N THR A 24 -33.86 25.61 61.72
CA THR A 24 -32.77 24.68 61.52
C THR A 24 -33.15 23.21 61.32
N GLY A 25 -32.43 22.53 60.44
CA GLY A 25 -32.44 21.08 60.30
C GLY A 25 -31.38 20.66 59.29
N ALA A 26 -30.21 20.27 59.79
CA ALA A 26 -29.13 19.73 58.99
C ALA A 26 -29.61 18.47 58.25
N ASP A 27 -29.54 18.49 56.92
CA ASP A 27 -29.45 17.26 56.14
C ASP A 27 -28.09 17.30 55.45
N VAL A 28 -27.20 16.45 55.93
CA VAL A 28 -25.88 16.25 55.37
C VAL A 28 -26.08 15.38 54.13
N THR A 29 -26.33 16.02 52.98
CA THR A 29 -26.05 15.38 51.70
C THR A 29 -24.54 15.35 51.56
N ASP A 30 -23.93 14.23 51.95
CA ASP A 30 -22.56 13.88 51.64
C ASP A 30 -22.47 13.57 50.13
N THR A 31 -22.59 14.62 49.32
CA THR A 31 -22.18 14.61 47.92
C THR A 31 -20.69 14.91 47.91
N ALA A 32 -19.88 13.91 48.24
CA ALA A 32 -18.50 13.90 47.82
C ALA A 32 -18.50 13.67 46.30
N GLN A 33 -18.35 14.74 45.52
CA GLN A 33 -17.87 14.63 44.14
C GLN A 33 -16.58 13.80 44.18
N MET A 34 -16.56 12.70 43.44
CA MET A 34 -15.38 11.85 43.30
C MET A 34 -14.35 12.57 42.41
N PRO A 35 -13.04 12.39 42.64
CA PRO A 35 -12.00 13.05 41.84
C PRO A 35 -12.00 12.55 40.41
N ASP A 36 -12.05 13.51 39.49
CA ASP A 36 -11.80 13.40 38.06
C ASP A 36 -10.30 13.10 37.82
N LEU A 37 -9.96 12.14 36.95
CA LEU A 37 -8.57 11.98 36.50
C LEU A 37 -8.08 13.22 35.72
N VAL A 38 -9.00 14.09 35.32
CA VAL A 38 -8.68 15.36 34.67
C VAL A 38 -8.42 16.46 35.71
N GLY A 39 -7.17 16.54 36.14
CA GLY A 39 -6.61 17.77 36.73
C GLY A 39 -6.84 17.96 38.22
N GLY A 40 -6.37 17.02 39.04
CA GLY A 40 -6.34 17.17 40.50
C GLY A 40 -5.57 16.10 41.26
N ASP A 41 -5.37 14.92 40.68
CA ASP A 41 -4.77 13.79 41.38
C ASP A 41 -3.23 13.84 41.42
N SER A 42 -2.67 13.45 42.57
CA SER A 42 -1.24 13.54 42.83
C SER A 42 -0.49 12.27 42.40
N VAL A 43 0.77 12.40 42.00
CA VAL A 43 1.65 11.24 41.76
C VAL A 43 2.22 10.78 43.10
N ALA A 44 2.10 9.50 43.42
CA ALA A 44 2.66 8.96 44.67
C ALA A 44 4.19 9.05 44.66
N THR A 45 4.79 9.71 45.66
CA THR A 45 6.24 9.93 45.76
C THR A 45 6.95 8.95 46.73
N GLY A 46 6.23 7.94 47.22
CA GLY A 46 6.80 6.90 48.07
C GLY A 46 7.82 6.06 47.31
N THR A 47 8.93 5.71 47.97
CA THR A 47 9.88 4.70 47.47
C THR A 47 9.39 3.30 47.83
N ASP A 48 9.55 2.34 46.92
CA ASP A 48 9.20 0.92 47.10
C ASP A 48 7.69 0.61 47.16
N LEU A 49 6.84 1.39 46.48
CA LEU A 49 5.40 1.09 46.37
C LEU A 49 5.12 -0.07 45.41
N VAL A 50 6.10 -0.43 44.55
CA VAL A 50 6.01 -1.56 43.63
C VAL A 50 7.08 -2.58 43.98
N THR A 51 6.68 -3.84 44.14
CA THR A 51 7.59 -4.97 44.33
C THR A 51 7.30 -6.08 43.34
N HIS A 52 8.37 -6.78 42.93
CA HIS A 52 8.28 -7.88 41.97
C HIS A 52 8.85 -9.18 42.56
N ALA A 53 8.18 -10.29 42.29
CA ALA A 53 8.64 -11.64 42.60
C ALA A 53 8.54 -12.52 41.35
N ASP A 54 9.65 -13.17 40.99
CA ASP A 54 9.67 -14.16 39.90
C ASP A 54 8.91 -15.43 40.34
N ARG A 55 7.97 -15.87 39.51
CA ARG A 55 7.19 -17.10 39.72
C ARG A 55 7.67 -18.26 38.83
N GLY A 56 8.70 -18.05 38.02
CA GLY A 56 9.18 -19.00 37.03
C GLY A 56 8.33 -18.98 35.75
N ALA A 57 8.81 -19.68 34.72
CA ALA A 57 8.17 -19.75 33.39
C ALA A 57 7.89 -18.37 32.76
N GLY A 58 8.70 -17.36 33.09
CA GLY A 58 8.53 -15.99 32.60
C GLY A 58 7.44 -15.18 33.32
N VAL A 59 6.74 -15.76 34.30
CA VAL A 59 5.66 -15.10 35.05
C VAL A 59 6.23 -14.29 36.20
N THR A 60 5.78 -13.04 36.32
CA THR A 60 6.13 -12.11 37.39
C THR A 60 4.90 -11.82 38.25
N ALA A 61 5.01 -11.97 39.56
CA ALA A 61 4.05 -11.41 40.50
C ALA A 61 4.48 -10.00 40.86
N THR A 62 3.57 -9.05 40.73
CA THR A 62 3.78 -7.65 41.10
C THR A 62 2.78 -7.26 42.16
N THR A 63 3.26 -6.63 43.23
CA THR A 63 2.44 -6.06 44.29
C THR A 63 2.65 -4.55 44.30
N VAL A 64 1.54 -3.81 44.24
CA VAL A 64 1.49 -2.35 44.21
C VAL A 64 0.73 -1.86 45.43
N ASP A 65 1.38 -1.07 46.29
CA ASP A 65 0.74 -0.33 47.38
C ASP A 65 0.09 0.94 46.83
N ALA A 66 -1.18 0.81 46.43
CA ALA A 66 -2.06 1.88 45.97
C ALA A 66 -3.08 2.24 47.07
N SER A 67 -2.68 2.17 48.34
CA SER A 67 -3.56 2.42 49.49
C SER A 67 -3.92 3.90 49.69
N ASP A 68 -3.25 4.82 49.00
CA ASP A 68 -3.62 6.23 48.94
C ASP A 68 -4.93 6.42 48.15
N ALA A 69 -5.84 7.28 48.63
CA ALA A 69 -7.11 7.55 47.95
C ALA A 69 -7.03 8.65 46.89
N THR A 70 -5.90 9.36 46.83
CA THR A 70 -5.71 10.58 46.03
C THR A 70 -4.47 10.52 45.15
N ALA A 71 -3.58 9.56 45.41
CA ALA A 71 -2.34 9.43 44.68
C ALA A 71 -2.30 8.15 43.82
N TRP A 72 -1.84 8.29 42.58
CA TRP A 72 -1.63 7.18 41.65
C TRP A 72 -0.20 6.65 41.73
N VAL A 73 -0.05 5.34 41.65
CA VAL A 73 1.24 4.66 41.48
C VAL A 73 1.37 4.21 40.04
N TYR A 74 2.40 4.70 39.34
CA TYR A 74 2.63 4.44 37.92
C TYR A 74 3.70 3.37 37.72
N LEU A 75 3.47 2.49 36.75
CA LEU A 75 4.31 1.33 36.45
C LEU A 75 4.65 1.29 34.96
N ASP A 76 5.95 1.22 34.66
CA ASP A 76 6.49 0.71 33.40
C ASP A 76 6.53 -0.82 33.50
N LEU A 77 5.67 -1.48 32.73
CA LEU A 77 5.46 -2.92 32.78
C LEU A 77 6.67 -3.65 32.19
N ALA A 78 7.11 -3.26 31.00
CA ALA A 78 8.28 -3.85 30.33
C ALA A 78 9.57 -3.64 31.13
N GLY A 79 9.74 -2.42 31.67
CA GLY A 79 10.87 -2.03 32.51
C GLY A 79 10.81 -2.59 33.94
N ARG A 80 9.67 -3.12 34.38
CA ARG A 80 9.43 -3.61 35.76
C ARG A 80 9.78 -2.54 36.81
N ALA A 81 9.33 -1.31 36.56
CA ALA A 81 9.77 -0.15 37.33
C ALA A 81 8.61 0.78 37.68
N GLN A 82 8.54 1.17 38.95
CA GLN A 82 7.74 2.33 39.33
C GLN A 82 8.32 3.58 38.67
N VAL A 83 7.46 4.39 38.07
CA VAL A 83 7.81 5.66 37.42
C VAL A 83 7.04 6.82 38.06
N THR A 84 7.50 8.05 37.83
CA THR A 84 6.92 9.27 38.42
C THR A 84 6.74 10.32 37.32
N PRO A 85 5.75 10.14 36.42
CA PRO A 85 5.52 11.04 35.31
C PRO A 85 5.19 12.46 35.83
N ALA A 86 5.74 13.48 35.17
CA ALA A 86 5.51 14.87 35.58
C ALA A 86 4.11 15.36 35.16
N ASP A 87 3.65 14.89 34.00
CA ASP A 87 2.30 15.08 33.47
C ASP A 87 1.80 13.73 32.96
N PRO A 88 1.11 12.93 33.79
CA PRO A 88 0.70 11.58 33.42
C PRO A 88 -0.09 11.49 32.10
N THR A 89 -0.87 12.52 31.77
CA THR A 89 -1.71 12.55 30.58
C THR A 89 -0.93 12.82 29.29
N ASP A 90 0.30 13.34 29.38
CA ASP A 90 1.20 13.61 28.25
C ASP A 90 2.60 13.02 28.48
N ASP A 91 2.66 11.84 29.10
CA ASP A 91 3.91 11.16 29.42
C ASP A 91 3.83 9.68 29.05
N ALA A 92 4.66 9.27 28.09
CA ALA A 92 4.73 7.91 27.58
C ALA A 92 5.72 7.01 28.35
N THR A 93 6.05 7.32 29.61
CA THR A 93 6.98 6.51 30.43
C THR A 93 6.32 5.42 31.26
N TRP A 94 4.99 5.42 31.39
CA TRP A 94 4.21 4.45 32.17
C TRP A 94 3.25 3.67 31.28
N ASP A 95 2.85 2.48 31.71
CA ASP A 95 1.88 1.63 30.99
C ASP A 95 0.60 1.44 31.79
N LEU A 96 0.73 1.12 33.09
CA LEU A 96 -0.39 0.95 34.02
C LEU A 96 -0.24 1.86 35.23
N ALA A 97 -1.36 2.41 35.71
CA ALA A 97 -1.42 3.20 36.93
C ALA A 97 -2.46 2.64 37.90
N PHE A 98 -2.18 2.71 39.20
CA PHE A 98 -3.01 2.13 40.26
C PHE A 98 -3.39 3.18 41.32
N GLN A 99 -4.67 3.25 41.65
CA GLN A 99 -5.21 4.03 42.78
C GLN A 99 -6.36 3.25 43.41
N ARG A 100 -6.21 2.82 44.66
CA ARG A 100 -7.17 1.91 45.31
C ARG A 100 -7.46 0.71 44.39
N PHE A 101 -8.72 0.49 44.05
CA PHE A 101 -9.16 -0.60 43.17
C PHE A 101 -9.14 -0.21 41.69
N ARG A 102 -8.83 1.05 41.36
CA ARG A 102 -8.79 1.53 39.98
C ARG A 102 -7.45 1.20 39.34
N ILE A 103 -7.50 0.76 38.09
CA ILE A 103 -6.33 0.46 37.27
C ILE A 103 -6.56 1.16 35.93
N ALA A 104 -5.73 2.16 35.63
CA ALA A 104 -5.74 2.90 34.38
C ALA A 104 -4.62 2.39 33.46
N ALA A 105 -4.85 2.48 32.16
CA ALA A 105 -3.86 2.22 31.11
C ALA A 105 -3.45 3.53 30.44
N ASN A 106 -2.19 3.67 30.02
CA ASN A 106 -1.71 4.87 29.33
C ASN A 106 -2.20 4.93 27.87
N GLY A 107 -3.52 5.05 27.68
CA GLY A 107 -4.17 5.20 26.39
C GLY A 107 -5.48 5.97 26.53
N GLY A 108 -5.99 6.50 25.43
CA GLY A 108 -7.24 7.24 25.39
C GLY A 108 -7.23 8.48 26.29
N VAL A 109 -8.19 8.59 27.21
CA VAL A 109 -8.30 9.76 28.10
C VAL A 109 -7.28 9.77 29.23
N SER A 110 -6.68 8.62 29.55
CA SER A 110 -5.73 8.47 30.65
C SER A 110 -4.30 8.87 30.27
N GLY A 111 -3.94 8.83 28.98
CA GLY A 111 -2.65 9.32 28.49
C GLY A 111 -2.35 9.02 27.02
N THR A 112 -1.22 9.54 26.52
CA THR A 112 -0.82 9.50 25.11
C THR A 112 -0.02 8.26 24.69
N GLY A 113 0.17 7.29 25.58
CA GLY A 113 1.00 6.10 25.34
C GLY A 113 0.42 5.06 24.37
N GLY A 114 -0.88 5.14 24.03
CA GLY A 114 -1.55 4.19 23.13
C GLY A 114 -1.71 2.77 23.72
N VAL A 115 -1.58 2.63 25.04
CA VAL A 115 -1.75 1.35 25.75
C VAL A 115 -3.21 0.96 25.72
N ALA A 116 -3.49 -0.28 25.30
CA ALA A 116 -4.85 -0.79 25.17
C ALA A 116 -4.99 -2.17 25.82
N VAL A 117 -6.19 -2.48 26.32
CA VAL A 117 -6.49 -3.67 27.11
C VAL A 117 -7.58 -4.50 26.45
N ALA A 118 -7.35 -5.81 26.29
CA ALA A 118 -8.37 -6.78 25.92
C ALA A 118 -8.78 -7.61 27.15
N ILE A 119 -10.07 -7.86 27.34
CA ILE A 119 -10.60 -8.73 28.41
C ILE A 119 -10.92 -10.11 27.83
N LEU A 120 -10.40 -11.14 28.49
CA LEU A 120 -10.69 -12.54 28.20
C LEU A 120 -11.33 -13.16 29.44
N ASP A 121 -12.64 -13.41 29.36
CA ASP A 121 -13.37 -14.18 30.36
C ASP A 121 -13.18 -15.68 30.16
N ASP A 122 -13.18 -16.43 31.26
CA ASP A 122 -12.97 -17.88 31.31
C ASP A 122 -11.65 -18.35 30.66
N ALA A 123 -10.63 -17.49 30.63
CA ALA A 123 -9.32 -17.80 30.06
C ALA A 123 -8.39 -18.46 31.08
N ASP A 124 -7.66 -19.48 30.62
CA ASP A 124 -6.57 -20.08 31.40
C ASP A 124 -5.29 -19.25 31.24
N PHE A 125 -4.89 -18.57 32.31
CA PHE A 125 -3.70 -17.73 32.34
C PHE A 125 -2.42 -18.49 31.94
N ASP A 126 -2.26 -19.75 32.35
CA ASP A 126 -1.04 -20.50 32.06
C ASP A 126 -1.01 -20.99 30.60
N ALA A 127 -2.17 -21.32 30.03
CA ALA A 127 -2.30 -21.76 28.65
C ALA A 127 -2.27 -20.62 27.62
N LEU A 128 -2.51 -19.37 28.02
CA LEU A 128 -2.48 -18.21 27.13
C LEU A 128 -1.05 -17.85 26.77
N THR A 129 -0.62 -18.19 25.55
CA THR A 129 0.73 -17.90 25.02
C THR A 129 0.73 -16.94 23.84
N VAL A 130 -0.42 -16.69 23.21
CA VAL A 130 -0.59 -15.80 22.06
C VAL A 130 -1.71 -14.80 22.38
N ALA A 131 -1.47 -13.53 22.08
CA ALA A 131 -2.44 -12.46 22.24
C ALA A 131 -3.62 -12.59 21.25
N PRO A 132 -4.84 -12.16 21.62
CA PRO A 132 -5.96 -12.06 20.69
C PRO A 132 -5.66 -11.02 19.59
N ALA A 133 -6.24 -11.19 18.41
CA ALA A 133 -6.09 -10.22 17.31
C ALA A 133 -6.92 -8.94 17.52
N ASP A 134 -8.05 -9.07 18.22
CA ASP A 134 -9.06 -8.02 18.39
C ASP A 134 -9.51 -7.89 19.85
N GLY A 135 -10.33 -6.88 20.14
CA GLY A 135 -10.95 -6.67 21.46
C GLY A 135 -10.19 -5.73 22.39
N TYR A 136 -9.16 -5.04 21.87
CA TYR A 136 -8.43 -4.01 22.60
C TYR A 136 -9.22 -2.72 22.71
N ARG A 137 -9.22 -2.14 23.91
CA ARG A 137 -9.79 -0.82 24.19
C ARG A 137 -8.83 0.01 25.04
N GLU A 138 -8.77 1.29 24.73
CA GLU A 138 -8.11 2.29 25.56
C GLU A 138 -9.08 2.78 26.63
N ASP A 139 -8.57 3.46 27.66
CA ASP A 139 -9.42 4.10 28.67
C ASP A 139 -10.25 5.21 28.00
N ALA A 140 -11.53 5.27 28.30
CA ALA A 140 -12.46 6.21 27.68
C ALA A 140 -13.05 7.20 28.69
N ALA A 141 -13.59 8.31 28.15
CA ALA A 141 -14.42 9.20 28.93
C ALA A 141 -15.65 8.44 29.47
N ASP A 142 -16.24 8.96 30.53
CA ASP A 142 -17.50 8.49 31.11
C ASP A 142 -18.56 8.19 30.03
N GLY A 143 -19.18 7.02 30.17
CA GLY A 143 -20.14 6.46 29.24
C GLY A 143 -21.59 6.89 29.52
N ASP A 144 -22.53 6.34 28.76
CA ASP A 144 -23.97 6.56 29.00
C ASP A 144 -24.51 5.60 30.09
N ASP A 145 -23.87 5.52 31.26
CA ASP A 145 -24.34 4.71 32.39
C ASP A 145 -24.77 5.56 33.61
N GLU A 146 -25.01 4.90 34.76
CA GLU A 146 -25.55 5.58 35.94
C GLU A 146 -24.45 6.19 36.84
N ASP A 147 -23.19 5.83 36.63
CA ASP A 147 -22.08 6.44 37.34
C ASP A 147 -21.50 7.63 36.55
N THR A 148 -20.44 8.23 37.07
CA THR A 148 -19.77 9.37 36.43
C THR A 148 -18.26 9.13 36.37
N ASP A 149 -17.85 7.86 36.49
CA ASP A 149 -16.46 7.46 36.53
C ASP A 149 -15.98 7.22 35.09
N LEU A 150 -14.66 7.29 34.89
CA LEU A 150 -14.09 7.00 33.58
C LEU A 150 -14.18 5.49 33.26
N ASP A 151 -14.40 5.19 31.98
CA ASP A 151 -14.43 3.84 31.45
C ASP A 151 -13.01 3.28 31.32
N LEU A 152 -12.41 2.90 32.46
CA LEU A 152 -11.07 2.30 32.50
C LEU A 152 -11.11 0.85 32.01
N GLY A 153 -10.14 0.44 31.20
CA GLY A 153 -10.10 -0.90 30.58
C GLY A 153 -10.16 -2.07 31.57
N PHE A 154 -9.76 -1.87 32.82
CA PHE A 154 -9.84 -2.87 33.90
C PHE A 154 -11.14 -2.81 34.73
N LEU A 155 -11.97 -1.78 34.56
CA LEU A 155 -13.22 -1.56 35.31
C LEU A 155 -14.48 -1.75 34.47
N VAL A 156 -14.40 -1.66 33.14
CA VAL A 156 -15.50 -2.00 32.24
C VAL A 156 -15.85 -3.49 32.24
N ASP A 157 -17.00 -3.84 31.67
CA ASP A 157 -17.53 -5.22 31.59
C ASP A 157 -17.58 -5.92 32.97
N GLY A 158 -17.91 -5.16 34.01
CA GLY A 158 -18.01 -5.64 35.40
C GLY A 158 -16.67 -5.70 36.16
N GLY A 159 -15.60 -5.15 35.61
CA GLY A 159 -14.31 -4.91 36.26
C GLY A 159 -13.51 -6.15 36.65
N TRP A 160 -12.29 -5.95 37.16
CA TRP A 160 -11.41 -7.06 37.57
C TRP A 160 -11.88 -7.79 38.84
N TYR A 161 -12.83 -7.21 39.58
CA TYR A 161 -13.31 -7.74 40.86
C TYR A 161 -14.81 -8.02 40.87
N ALA A 162 -15.22 -8.88 41.81
CA ALA A 162 -16.58 -9.05 42.28
C ALA A 162 -16.71 -8.43 43.68
N TYR A 163 -17.73 -7.59 43.86
CA TYR A 163 -18.02 -6.97 45.15
C TYR A 163 -18.99 -7.83 45.99
N ASP A 164 -18.59 -8.14 47.22
CA ASP A 164 -19.46 -8.74 48.21
C ASP A 164 -20.16 -7.64 49.02
N ALA A 165 -21.46 -7.43 48.79
CA ALA A 165 -22.25 -6.42 49.48
C ALA A 165 -22.52 -6.72 50.96
N VAL A 166 -22.31 -7.95 51.43
CA VAL A 166 -22.49 -8.34 52.84
C VAL A 166 -21.23 -8.01 53.64
N ASN A 167 -20.07 -8.36 53.08
CA ASN A 167 -18.78 -8.18 53.76
C ASN A 167 -18.07 -6.88 53.34
N HIS A 168 -18.58 -6.19 52.32
CA HIS A 168 -17.97 -5.01 51.68
C HIS A 168 -16.53 -5.27 51.23
N THR A 169 -16.29 -6.44 50.63
CA THR A 169 -14.97 -6.89 50.16
C THR A 169 -14.91 -7.06 48.64
N LEU A 170 -13.72 -6.85 48.07
CA LEU A 170 -13.45 -7.07 46.64
C LEU A 170 -12.68 -8.39 46.46
N ALA A 171 -13.22 -9.30 45.64
CA ALA A 171 -12.51 -10.51 45.26
C ALA A 171 -12.18 -10.45 43.76
N PRO A 172 -10.94 -10.70 43.32
CA PRO A 172 -10.63 -10.80 41.90
C PRO A 172 -11.52 -11.85 41.22
N ARG A 173 -12.00 -11.56 40.01
CA ARG A 173 -12.83 -12.50 39.24
C ARG A 173 -11.99 -13.70 38.82
N GLU A 174 -12.45 -14.90 39.16
CA GLU A 174 -11.82 -16.13 38.68
C GLU A 174 -12.01 -16.27 37.17
N GLY A 175 -10.97 -16.71 36.45
CA GLY A 175 -11.00 -16.90 35.00
C GLY A 175 -10.87 -15.62 34.16
N ARG A 176 -10.87 -14.42 34.77
CA ARG A 176 -10.64 -13.18 34.03
C ARG A 176 -9.15 -12.91 33.84
N VAL A 177 -8.72 -12.89 32.60
CA VAL A 177 -7.36 -12.53 32.16
C VAL A 177 -7.46 -11.32 31.26
N TYR A 178 -6.50 -10.42 31.40
CA TYR A 178 -6.35 -9.24 30.57
C TYR A 178 -5.16 -9.45 29.64
N VAL A 179 -5.22 -8.92 28.43
CA VAL A 179 -4.05 -8.73 27.59
C VAL A 179 -3.82 -7.25 27.40
N VAL A 180 -2.69 -6.75 27.88
CA VAL A 180 -2.26 -5.36 27.71
C VAL A 180 -1.33 -5.31 26.50
N ARG A 181 -1.69 -4.51 25.49
CA ARG A 181 -0.77 -4.08 24.45
C ARG A 181 -0.12 -2.79 24.91
N ASP A 182 1.19 -2.81 25.11
CA ASP A 182 1.93 -1.67 25.61
C ASP A 182 2.22 -0.62 24.53
N ARG A 183 2.93 0.43 24.91
CA ARG A 183 3.32 1.55 24.03
C ARG A 183 4.29 1.17 22.91
N ALA A 184 5.00 0.05 23.03
CA ALA A 184 5.90 -0.47 22.00
C ALA A 184 5.20 -1.48 21.06
N GLY A 185 3.97 -1.87 21.38
CA GLY A 185 3.23 -2.92 20.68
C GLY A 185 3.50 -4.34 21.20
N ASP A 186 4.26 -4.47 22.29
CA ASP A 186 4.45 -5.73 23.00
C ASP A 186 3.18 -6.11 23.77
N HIS A 187 2.98 -7.41 23.97
CA HIS A 187 1.76 -7.93 24.58
C HIS A 187 2.06 -8.66 25.89
N PHE A 188 1.28 -8.34 26.92
CA PHE A 188 1.41 -8.93 28.25
C PHE A 188 0.08 -9.50 28.71
N LYS A 189 0.05 -10.77 29.11
CA LYS A 189 -1.10 -11.30 29.87
C LYS A 189 -1.01 -10.80 31.30
N VAL A 190 -2.12 -10.36 31.87
CA VAL A 190 -2.24 -9.81 33.22
C VAL A 190 -3.43 -10.46 33.93
N ARG A 191 -3.26 -10.87 35.19
CA ARG A 191 -4.33 -11.38 36.03
C ARG A 191 -4.20 -10.79 37.43
N VAL A 192 -5.21 -10.04 37.88
CA VAL A 192 -5.28 -9.59 39.28
C VAL A 192 -5.61 -10.77 40.17
N VAL A 193 -4.91 -10.91 41.28
CA VAL A 193 -5.00 -12.07 42.19
C VAL A 193 -5.24 -11.70 43.65
N ASP A 194 -4.97 -10.45 44.04
CA ASP A 194 -5.31 -9.95 45.36
C ASP A 194 -5.47 -8.42 45.36
N TYR A 195 -6.17 -7.90 46.37
CA TYR A 195 -6.39 -6.48 46.63
C TYR A 195 -5.99 -6.06 48.05
N TYR A 196 -5.82 -7.04 48.93
CA TYR A 196 -5.52 -6.82 50.33
C TYR A 196 -4.10 -7.29 50.62
N ASP A 197 -3.44 -6.61 51.58
CA ASP A 197 -2.18 -7.11 52.12
C ASP A 197 -2.39 -8.32 53.06
N ALA A 198 -1.30 -8.88 53.59
CA ALA A 198 -1.35 -9.99 54.54
C ALA A 198 -2.07 -9.67 55.86
N ALA A 199 -2.26 -8.39 56.19
CA ALA A 199 -3.00 -7.92 57.35
C ALA A 199 -4.49 -7.65 57.05
N GLY A 200 -4.91 -7.72 55.78
CA GLY A 200 -6.26 -7.41 55.32
C GLY A 200 -6.50 -5.93 55.00
N SER A 201 -5.44 -5.12 54.90
CA SER A 201 -5.55 -3.70 54.52
C SER A 201 -5.86 -3.58 53.03
N PRO A 202 -6.88 -2.80 52.61
CA PRO A 202 -7.23 -2.64 51.19
C PRO A 202 -6.28 -1.72 50.44
N GLY A 203 -6.25 -1.86 49.12
CA GLY A 203 -5.49 -0.98 48.23
C GLY A 203 -4.09 -1.51 47.93
N VAL A 204 -3.81 -2.78 48.24
CA VAL A 204 -2.53 -3.42 47.93
C VAL A 204 -2.79 -4.46 46.84
N VAL A 205 -2.72 -4.01 45.59
CA VAL A 205 -3.07 -4.82 44.43
C VAL A 205 -1.94 -5.78 44.11
N THR A 206 -2.22 -7.07 44.02
CA THR A 206 -1.29 -8.08 43.53
C THR A 206 -1.81 -8.66 42.22
N PHE A 207 -0.95 -8.72 41.21
CA PHE A 207 -1.27 -9.31 39.91
C PHE A 207 -0.11 -10.13 39.36
N PHE A 208 -0.44 -11.14 38.55
CA PHE A 208 0.52 -11.91 37.78
C PHE A 208 0.53 -11.42 36.34
N TRP A 209 1.72 -11.38 35.75
CA TRP A 209 1.84 -11.03 34.35
C TRP A 209 3.05 -11.68 33.69
N ALA A 210 2.98 -11.84 32.37
CA ALA A 210 4.08 -12.35 31.55
C ALA A 210 3.95 -11.81 30.11
N PRO A 211 5.08 -11.62 29.38
CA PRO A 211 5.02 -11.38 27.95
C PRO A 211 4.40 -12.61 27.25
N ILE A 212 3.62 -12.36 26.20
CA ILE A 212 3.05 -13.37 25.31
C ILE A 212 3.34 -12.99 23.85
N ASP A 213 3.30 -13.97 22.95
CA ASP A 213 3.52 -13.70 21.54
C ASP A 213 2.37 -12.81 20.99
N PRO A 214 2.66 -11.87 20.08
CA PRO A 214 1.62 -11.07 19.43
C PRO A 214 0.68 -11.99 18.63
N PRO A 215 -0.54 -11.52 18.29
CA PRO A 215 -1.40 -12.29 17.38
C PRO A 215 -0.64 -12.60 16.08
N PRO A 216 -0.88 -13.78 15.46
CA PRO A 216 -0.27 -14.07 14.17
C PRO A 216 -0.61 -12.94 13.20
N ALA A 217 0.41 -12.34 12.58
CA ALA A 217 0.19 -11.29 11.61
C ALA A 217 -0.81 -11.79 10.56
N VAL A 218 -1.80 -10.97 10.22
CA VAL A 218 -2.65 -11.25 9.05
C VAL A 218 -1.73 -11.11 7.84
N VAL A 219 -1.14 -12.23 7.42
CA VAL A 219 -0.36 -12.31 6.19
C VAL A 219 -1.37 -12.17 5.05
N PRO A 220 -1.32 -11.09 4.25
CA PRO A 220 -2.18 -10.96 3.09
C PRO A 220 -2.03 -12.19 2.19
N ASP A 221 -3.11 -12.64 1.55
CA ASP A 221 -3.05 -13.78 0.61
C ASP A 221 -2.10 -13.54 -0.58
N ASP A 222 -1.77 -12.27 -0.83
CA ASP A 222 -0.83 -11.83 -1.85
C ASP A 222 0.59 -11.60 -1.32
N GLN A 223 0.88 -11.93 -0.07
CA GLN A 223 2.22 -11.86 0.51
C GLN A 223 2.98 -13.18 0.31
N LEU A 224 4.23 -13.05 -0.15
CA LEU A 224 5.16 -14.14 -0.33
C LEU A 224 6.43 -13.88 0.49
N ASP A 225 6.64 -14.73 1.48
CA ASP A 225 7.88 -14.76 2.25
C ASP A 225 8.81 -15.83 1.66
N LEU A 226 10.06 -15.45 1.38
CA LEU A 226 11.06 -16.34 0.78
C LEU A 226 12.47 -16.09 1.31
N THR A 227 13.37 -17.01 1.00
CA THR A 227 14.81 -16.84 1.22
C THR A 227 15.50 -16.56 -0.11
N ALA A 228 16.07 -15.35 -0.25
CA ALA A 228 16.89 -14.99 -1.40
C ALA A 228 18.37 -15.09 -1.01
N PRO A 229 19.12 -16.06 -1.56
CA PRO A 229 20.49 -16.29 -1.14
C PRO A 229 21.40 -15.12 -1.55
N SER A 230 22.31 -14.75 -0.66
CA SER A 230 23.38 -13.79 -0.91
C SER A 230 24.33 -14.23 -2.03
N ALA A 231 24.39 -15.54 -2.29
CA ALA A 231 25.08 -16.15 -3.42
C ALA A 231 24.11 -16.97 -4.27
N GLY A 232 23.77 -16.45 -5.44
CA GLY A 232 22.85 -17.09 -6.38
C GLY A 232 21.67 -16.21 -6.74
N VAL A 233 20.57 -16.85 -7.16
CA VAL A 233 19.34 -16.19 -7.56
C VAL A 233 18.16 -16.96 -6.99
N ALA A 234 17.25 -16.27 -6.32
CA ALA A 234 15.91 -16.79 -6.07
C ALA A 234 15.01 -16.41 -7.24
N TRP A 235 14.42 -17.41 -7.91
CA TRP A 235 13.48 -17.22 -9.01
C TRP A 235 12.06 -17.33 -8.48
N LEU A 236 11.16 -16.48 -8.96
CA LEU A 236 9.76 -16.46 -8.55
C LEU A 236 8.87 -16.59 -9.77
N ASP A 237 7.80 -17.37 -9.64
CA ASP A 237 6.65 -17.38 -10.53
C ASP A 237 5.56 -16.53 -9.86
N LEU A 238 5.32 -15.33 -10.41
CA LEU A 238 4.35 -14.39 -9.86
C LEU A 238 2.92 -14.77 -10.21
N SER A 239 2.72 -15.72 -11.13
CA SER A 239 1.40 -16.28 -11.44
C SER A 239 0.96 -17.33 -10.44
N ALA A 240 1.90 -18.16 -9.97
CA ALA A 240 1.66 -19.13 -8.92
C ALA A 240 1.76 -18.51 -7.52
N GLY A 241 2.50 -17.40 -7.36
CA GLY A 241 2.83 -16.86 -6.04
C GLY A 241 3.85 -17.73 -5.32
N GLU A 242 4.77 -18.38 -6.06
CA GLU A 242 5.67 -19.40 -5.53
C GLU A 242 7.11 -19.22 -6.04
N ILE A 243 8.06 -19.92 -5.40
CA ILE A 243 9.46 -19.99 -5.83
C ILE A 243 9.56 -20.89 -7.06
N ALA A 244 10.13 -20.37 -8.14
CA ALA A 244 10.38 -21.08 -9.39
C ALA A 244 11.73 -21.83 -9.37
N THR A 245 11.82 -22.91 -10.15
CA THR A 245 13.05 -23.70 -10.35
C THR A 245 13.35 -23.91 -11.84
N PRO A 246 13.63 -22.82 -12.59
CA PRO A 246 13.91 -22.93 -14.02
C PRO A 246 15.15 -23.80 -14.28
N SER A 247 15.04 -24.76 -15.21
CA SER A 247 16.18 -25.61 -15.61
C SER A 247 17.28 -24.83 -16.33
N ASP A 248 16.88 -23.79 -17.06
CA ASP A 248 17.77 -22.81 -17.69
C ASP A 248 17.08 -21.44 -17.68
N PRO A 249 17.41 -20.54 -16.74
CA PRO A 249 16.75 -19.24 -16.62
C PRO A 249 16.78 -18.40 -17.90
N ALA A 250 17.80 -18.55 -18.74
CA ALA A 250 17.93 -17.77 -19.97
C ALA A 250 16.87 -18.14 -21.03
N THR A 251 16.32 -19.35 -20.98
CA THR A 251 15.39 -19.87 -21.99
C THR A 251 14.05 -20.34 -21.40
N SER A 252 13.97 -20.52 -20.09
CA SER A 252 12.77 -21.02 -19.41
C SER A 252 11.75 -19.90 -19.19
N PRO A 253 10.48 -20.06 -19.59
CA PRO A 253 9.42 -19.07 -19.34
C PRO A 253 8.79 -19.18 -17.95
N GLY A 254 9.12 -20.22 -17.16
CA GLY A 254 8.47 -20.52 -15.88
C GLY A 254 8.95 -19.70 -14.68
N TRP A 255 9.48 -18.50 -14.90
CA TRP A 255 9.85 -17.56 -13.85
C TRP A 255 9.62 -16.14 -14.36
N ASP A 256 9.29 -15.22 -13.47
CA ASP A 256 8.95 -13.83 -13.79
C ASP A 256 9.91 -12.83 -13.15
N LEU A 257 10.30 -13.08 -11.89
CA LEU A 257 11.19 -12.21 -11.10
C LEU A 257 12.38 -13.01 -10.54
N GLY A 258 13.58 -12.46 -10.66
CA GLY A 258 14.81 -13.01 -10.08
C GLY A 258 15.41 -12.05 -9.05
N ILE A 259 15.78 -12.56 -7.88
CA ILE A 259 16.49 -11.80 -6.83
C ILE A 259 17.94 -12.27 -6.80
N HIS A 260 18.83 -11.47 -7.38
CA HIS A 260 20.26 -11.76 -7.51
C HIS A 260 21.06 -11.18 -6.34
N GLY A 261 21.91 -12.01 -5.74
CA GLY A 261 22.86 -11.59 -4.71
C GLY A 261 22.20 -10.89 -3.51
N GLY A 262 20.93 -11.23 -3.24
CA GLY A 262 20.12 -10.64 -2.16
C GLY A 262 19.83 -9.15 -2.31
N VAL A 263 19.94 -8.53 -3.50
CA VAL A 263 19.64 -7.10 -3.67
C VAL A 263 19.16 -6.69 -5.06
N SER A 264 19.69 -7.29 -6.13
CA SER A 264 19.36 -6.87 -7.50
C SER A 264 18.17 -7.63 -8.02
N LEU A 265 17.19 -6.92 -8.56
CA LEU A 265 15.97 -7.52 -9.10
C LEU A 265 16.02 -7.57 -10.62
N ALA A 266 15.64 -8.71 -11.18
CA ALA A 266 15.63 -8.99 -12.61
C ALA A 266 14.23 -9.49 -13.02
N THR A 267 13.82 -9.19 -14.23
CA THR A 267 12.62 -9.76 -14.85
C THR A 267 12.99 -10.76 -15.94
N ASN A 268 12.09 -11.68 -16.29
CA ASN A 268 12.34 -12.62 -17.39
C ASN A 268 12.19 -11.96 -18.77
N GLY A 269 13.10 -11.05 -19.09
CA GLY A 269 13.19 -10.37 -20.37
C GLY A 269 14.57 -9.72 -20.54
N GLY A 270 14.78 -9.05 -21.67
CA GLY A 270 16.02 -8.31 -21.92
C GLY A 270 17.26 -9.21 -21.87
N THR A 271 18.25 -8.83 -21.06
CA THR A 271 19.50 -9.60 -20.88
C THR A 271 19.37 -10.80 -19.93
N SER A 272 18.26 -10.93 -19.20
CA SER A 272 18.10 -11.95 -18.15
C SER A 272 17.41 -13.22 -18.62
N GLY A 273 16.46 -13.12 -19.55
CA GLY A 273 15.66 -14.26 -20.01
C GLY A 273 14.93 -14.02 -21.33
N ALA A 274 14.43 -15.11 -21.91
CA ALA A 274 13.78 -15.11 -23.23
C ALA A 274 12.30 -14.67 -23.20
N GLY A 275 11.74 -14.44 -22.01
CA GLY A 275 10.36 -13.99 -21.87
C GLY A 275 10.15 -12.53 -22.28
N LEU A 276 8.91 -12.08 -22.12
CA LEU A 276 8.49 -10.71 -22.37
C LEU A 276 8.70 -9.81 -21.15
N GLY A 277 9.43 -10.25 -20.13
CA GLY A 277 9.53 -9.58 -18.84
C GLY A 277 9.98 -8.12 -18.91
N GLY A 278 9.46 -7.31 -18.01
CA GLY A 278 9.89 -5.93 -17.80
C GLY A 278 9.19 -5.31 -16.60
N ALA A 279 9.64 -4.16 -16.15
CA ALA A 279 9.03 -3.47 -15.01
C ALA A 279 8.98 -1.97 -15.20
N ARG A 280 8.10 -1.32 -14.43
CA ARG A 280 8.06 0.12 -14.24
C ARG A 280 7.61 0.45 -12.83
N LEU A 281 7.92 1.65 -12.37
CA LEU A 281 7.31 2.18 -11.15
C LEU A 281 5.81 2.40 -11.39
N ALA A 282 4.98 2.08 -10.41
CA ALA A 282 3.54 2.25 -10.50
C ALA A 282 3.11 3.69 -10.13
N ASP A 283 2.04 4.15 -10.76
CA ASP A 283 1.43 5.46 -10.52
C ASP A 283 0.41 5.40 -9.36
N GLY A 284 0.87 5.00 -8.17
CA GLY A 284 0.02 4.92 -6.98
C GLY A 284 0.48 3.88 -5.95
N ALA A 285 -0.27 3.81 -4.85
CA ALA A 285 -0.05 2.80 -3.81
C ALA A 285 -0.50 1.42 -4.29
N TYR A 286 0.18 0.37 -3.80
CA TYR A 286 -0.03 -1.02 -4.21
C TYR A 286 -1.51 -1.46 -4.18
N ASP A 287 -2.24 -1.15 -3.10
CA ASP A 287 -3.64 -1.58 -2.95
C ASP A 287 -4.61 -0.81 -3.85
N ALA A 288 -4.21 0.35 -4.37
CA ALA A 288 -5.02 1.14 -5.32
C ALA A 288 -4.86 0.68 -6.78
N LEU A 289 -3.84 -0.14 -7.08
CA LEU A 289 -3.61 -0.66 -8.42
C LEU A 289 -4.59 -1.78 -8.74
N VAL A 290 -5.46 -1.51 -9.72
CA VAL A 290 -6.47 -2.47 -10.23
C VAL A 290 -6.25 -2.82 -11.70
N ALA A 291 -5.59 -1.95 -12.47
CA ALA A 291 -5.21 -2.19 -13.85
C ALA A 291 -3.93 -1.42 -14.22
N THR A 292 -3.34 -1.75 -15.37
CA THR A 292 -2.20 -1.03 -15.93
C THR A 292 -2.33 -0.84 -17.44
N ASP A 293 -1.84 0.30 -17.91
CA ASP A 293 -1.46 0.47 -19.31
C ASP A 293 -0.23 -0.41 -19.65
N THR A 294 0.08 -0.53 -20.94
CA THR A 294 1.07 -1.47 -21.50
C THR A 294 2.39 -0.82 -21.93
N VAL A 295 2.49 0.50 -21.80
CA VAL A 295 3.62 1.33 -22.26
C VAL A 295 4.60 1.59 -21.12
N GLY A 296 5.87 1.83 -21.45
CA GLY A 296 6.87 2.39 -20.51
C GLY A 296 7.56 1.36 -19.62
N PHE A 297 7.49 0.07 -19.97
CA PHE A 297 8.18 -0.99 -19.25
C PHE A 297 9.65 -1.07 -19.69
N GLU A 298 10.55 -1.00 -18.71
CA GLU A 298 11.97 -1.26 -18.91
C GLU A 298 12.23 -2.75 -18.86
N VAL A 299 12.98 -3.25 -19.83
CA VAL A 299 13.49 -4.63 -19.84
C VAL A 299 14.85 -4.67 -19.16
N ASP A 300 15.26 -5.85 -18.73
CA ASP A 300 16.55 -6.01 -18.07
C ASP A 300 17.72 -5.65 -18.99
N ALA A 301 18.72 -5.03 -18.38
CA ALA A 301 19.97 -4.64 -19.02
C ALA A 301 21.15 -5.01 -18.13
N MET A 302 22.37 -4.98 -18.70
CA MET A 302 23.58 -5.07 -17.89
C MET A 302 23.76 -3.76 -17.12
N LEU A 303 23.58 -3.83 -15.81
CA LEU A 303 23.74 -2.72 -14.88
C LEU A 303 25.06 -2.85 -14.11
N PRO A 304 25.75 -1.75 -13.80
CA PRO A 304 26.96 -1.81 -12.99
C PRO A 304 26.65 -2.31 -11.57
N LEU A 305 27.49 -3.21 -11.06
CA LEU A 305 27.39 -3.64 -9.67
C LEU A 305 27.77 -2.48 -8.72
N PRO A 306 27.06 -2.31 -7.59
CA PRO A 306 27.47 -1.35 -6.56
C PRO A 306 28.90 -1.61 -6.08
N GLY A 307 29.77 -0.60 -6.17
CA GLY A 307 31.16 -0.69 -5.69
C GLY A 307 32.14 0.21 -6.46
N PRO A 308 33.46 0.06 -6.22
CA PRO A 308 34.47 0.84 -6.92
C PRO A 308 34.45 0.57 -8.44
N PRO A 309 35.01 1.47 -9.26
CA PRO A 309 35.11 1.26 -10.70
C PRO A 309 35.74 -0.10 -11.04
N GLY A 310 35.03 -0.90 -11.84
CA GLY A 310 35.47 -2.25 -12.23
C GLY A 310 34.84 -3.40 -11.44
N SER A 311 33.84 -3.15 -10.57
CA SER A 311 33.09 -4.20 -9.85
C SER A 311 32.36 -5.20 -10.76
N GLY A 312 32.24 -4.92 -12.06
CA GLY A 312 31.52 -5.75 -13.03
C GLY A 312 30.09 -5.27 -13.23
N GLU A 313 29.33 -6.07 -13.97
CA GLU A 313 27.94 -5.79 -14.31
C GLU A 313 27.07 -7.01 -13.98
N ILE A 314 25.80 -6.76 -13.74
CA ILE A 314 24.77 -7.77 -13.50
C ILE A 314 23.58 -7.50 -14.41
N SER A 315 22.96 -8.57 -14.91
CA SER A 315 21.68 -8.44 -15.61
C SER A 315 20.59 -8.15 -14.56
N ALA A 316 19.96 -6.99 -14.67
CA ALA A 316 18.94 -6.54 -13.72
C ALA A 316 18.01 -5.52 -14.38
N ASN A 317 16.85 -5.30 -13.74
CA ASN A 317 15.86 -4.36 -14.23
C ASN A 317 16.13 -2.94 -13.67
N PRO A 318 16.37 -1.93 -14.53
CA PRO A 318 16.68 -0.59 -14.04
C PRO A 318 15.51 0.07 -13.28
N ALA A 319 14.26 -0.20 -13.66
CA ALA A 319 13.09 0.31 -12.94
C ALA A 319 12.97 -0.25 -11.51
N LEU A 320 13.52 -1.44 -11.26
CA LEU A 320 13.54 -2.07 -9.95
C LEU A 320 14.80 -1.76 -9.14
N ALA A 321 15.83 -1.14 -9.72
CA ALA A 321 17.12 -0.95 -9.04
C ALA A 321 17.06 -0.03 -7.81
N GLY A 322 16.05 0.85 -7.74
CA GLY A 322 15.91 1.89 -6.71
C GLY A 322 15.05 1.53 -5.50
N TRP A 323 14.74 0.25 -5.29
CA TRP A 323 13.69 -0.20 -4.36
C TRP A 323 13.95 0.04 -2.86
N TYR A 324 15.18 0.37 -2.48
CA TYR A 324 15.59 0.50 -1.08
C TYR A 324 16.32 1.81 -0.78
N ASP A 325 16.34 2.16 0.50
CA ASP A 325 17.31 3.05 1.12
C ASP A 325 18.34 2.22 1.91
N TYR A 326 19.61 2.59 1.81
CA TYR A 326 20.71 1.88 2.47
C TYR A 326 21.28 2.72 3.61
N ASP A 327 21.32 2.13 4.80
CA ASP A 327 22.00 2.73 5.95
C ASP A 327 23.47 2.24 6.01
N PRO A 328 24.45 3.12 5.75
CA PRO A 328 25.86 2.74 5.76
C PRO A 328 26.41 2.44 7.17
N SER A 329 25.70 2.80 8.24
CA SER A 329 26.13 2.57 9.62
C SER A 329 25.73 1.19 10.14
N SER A 330 24.51 0.76 9.83
CA SER A 330 23.97 -0.56 10.21
C SER A 330 24.09 -1.60 9.09
N HIS A 331 24.46 -1.19 7.87
CA HIS A 331 24.49 -2.03 6.68
C HIS A 331 23.13 -2.70 6.36
N THR A 332 22.03 -2.05 6.73
CA THR A 332 20.67 -2.53 6.51
C THR A 332 20.03 -1.91 5.28
N LEU A 333 19.07 -2.63 4.69
CA LEU A 333 18.26 -2.18 3.57
C LEU A 333 16.84 -1.93 4.08
N ALA A 334 16.34 -0.72 3.90
CA ALA A 334 14.95 -0.37 4.18
C ALA A 334 14.20 -0.29 2.84
N PRO A 335 13.21 -1.17 2.58
CA PRO A 335 12.37 -1.04 1.40
C PRO A 335 11.65 0.30 1.37
N LYS A 336 11.59 0.93 0.21
CA LYS A 336 10.78 2.14 0.02
C LYS A 336 9.31 1.76 -0.07
N ALA A 337 8.43 2.64 0.40
CA ALA A 337 6.98 2.54 0.22
C ALA A 337 6.59 2.82 -1.25
N GLN A 338 6.99 1.94 -2.15
CA GLN A 338 6.77 2.02 -3.59
C GLN A 338 6.09 0.76 -4.10
N ALA A 339 5.23 0.92 -5.10
CA ALA A 339 4.67 -0.17 -5.86
C ALA A 339 5.25 -0.18 -7.27
N TYR A 340 5.38 -1.37 -7.83
CA TYR A 340 5.85 -1.60 -9.18
C TYR A 340 4.79 -2.35 -9.96
N VAL A 341 4.80 -2.15 -11.27
CA VAL A 341 4.11 -3.03 -12.21
C VAL A 341 5.16 -3.88 -12.90
N VAL A 342 5.00 -5.19 -12.82
CA VAL A 342 5.85 -6.18 -13.48
C VAL A 342 5.06 -6.80 -14.62
N ARG A 343 5.59 -6.68 -15.84
CA ARG A 343 5.17 -7.50 -16.96
C ARG A 343 5.88 -8.84 -16.84
N ARG A 344 5.09 -9.92 -16.78
CA ARG A 344 5.53 -11.30 -16.62
C ARG A 344 6.13 -11.87 -17.90
N ALA A 345 6.75 -13.04 -17.80
CA ALA A 345 7.42 -13.70 -18.93
C ALA A 345 6.49 -13.98 -20.12
N ASP A 346 5.20 -14.20 -19.84
CA ASP A 346 4.14 -14.49 -20.82
C ASP A 346 3.45 -13.22 -21.39
N GLY A 347 3.83 -12.03 -20.92
CA GLY A 347 3.25 -10.75 -21.34
C GLY A 347 2.01 -10.31 -20.56
N SER A 348 1.60 -11.04 -19.53
CA SER A 348 0.59 -10.60 -18.55
C SER A 348 1.22 -9.74 -17.44
N TYR A 349 0.43 -9.20 -16.51
CA TYR A 349 0.89 -8.19 -15.56
C TYR A 349 0.60 -8.57 -14.10
N ALA A 350 1.49 -8.14 -13.21
CA ALA A 350 1.35 -8.21 -11.77
C ALA A 350 1.76 -6.89 -11.12
N LYS A 351 1.17 -6.56 -9.97
CA LYS A 351 1.66 -5.52 -9.08
C LYS A 351 2.63 -6.14 -8.08
N LEU A 352 3.66 -5.38 -7.69
CA LEU A 352 4.70 -5.83 -6.76
C LEU A 352 4.99 -4.74 -5.72
N ALA A 353 5.11 -5.13 -4.46
CA ALA A 353 5.69 -4.32 -3.39
C ALA A 353 6.69 -5.14 -2.59
N ILE A 354 7.78 -4.53 -2.16
CA ILE A 354 8.76 -5.17 -1.28
C ILE A 354 8.46 -4.67 0.14
N VAL A 355 8.07 -5.58 1.02
CA VAL A 355 7.55 -5.27 2.36
C VAL A 355 8.68 -5.20 3.37
N ALA A 356 9.55 -6.21 3.39
CA ALA A 356 10.65 -6.32 4.33
C ALA A 356 11.81 -7.11 3.74
N VAL A 357 13.04 -6.73 4.11
CA VAL A 357 14.26 -7.48 3.81
C VAL A 357 15.13 -7.49 5.06
N ASP A 358 15.40 -8.68 5.60
CA ASP A 358 16.33 -8.90 6.70
C ASP A 358 17.35 -10.00 6.33
N GLY A 359 18.53 -9.57 5.90
CA GLY A 359 19.54 -10.47 5.35
C GLY A 359 19.04 -11.20 4.11
N GLU A 360 18.91 -12.53 4.20
CA GLU A 360 18.39 -13.38 3.12
C GLU A 360 16.87 -13.58 3.19
N ALA A 361 16.20 -13.14 4.28
CA ALA A 361 14.76 -13.23 4.41
C ALA A 361 14.08 -12.05 3.70
N TRP A 362 13.18 -12.36 2.77
CA TRP A 362 12.44 -11.38 1.98
C TRP A 362 10.95 -11.58 2.20
N SER A 363 10.24 -10.47 2.30
CA SER A 363 8.78 -10.42 2.27
C SER A 363 8.34 -9.49 1.15
N LEU A 364 7.53 -10.02 0.24
CA LEU A 364 7.02 -9.34 -0.94
C LEU A 364 5.50 -9.40 -0.93
N ARG A 365 4.83 -8.42 -1.55
CA ARG A 365 3.44 -8.57 -1.98
C ARG A 365 3.36 -8.58 -3.49
N SER A 366 2.60 -9.53 -4.03
CA SER A 366 2.42 -9.74 -5.46
C SER A 366 1.01 -10.23 -5.77
N ALA A 367 0.32 -9.55 -6.69
CA ALA A 367 -0.98 -9.99 -7.18
C ALA A 367 -1.10 -9.74 -8.70
N PRO A 368 -1.90 -10.54 -9.43
CA PRO A 368 -2.25 -10.24 -10.81
C PRO A 368 -2.82 -8.83 -10.97
N LEU A 369 -2.52 -8.19 -12.09
CA LEU A 369 -3.00 -6.85 -12.42
C LEU A 369 -3.62 -6.85 -13.81
N ALA A 370 -4.83 -6.32 -13.94
CA ALA A 370 -5.54 -6.35 -15.22
C ALA A 370 -4.85 -5.48 -16.27
N ARG A 371 -4.69 -6.00 -17.50
CA ARG A 371 -4.24 -5.20 -18.64
C ARG A 371 -5.35 -4.25 -19.09
N ALA A 372 -5.08 -2.95 -19.19
CA ALA A 372 -5.99 -1.96 -19.74
C ALA A 372 -5.23 -1.00 -20.68
N PRO A 373 -5.05 -1.36 -21.97
CA PRO A 373 -4.34 -0.52 -22.93
C PRO A 373 -4.99 0.86 -23.11
N GLU A 374 -4.21 1.93 -23.00
CA GLU A 374 -4.72 3.29 -23.09
C GLU A 374 -4.48 3.94 -24.46
N ALA A 375 -5.27 4.99 -24.76
CA ALA A 375 -5.06 5.80 -25.96
C ALA A 375 -4.13 6.98 -25.62
N HIS A 376 -2.98 7.04 -26.29
CA HIS A 376 -2.00 8.10 -26.15
C HIS A 376 -2.07 9.06 -27.32
N THR A 377 -1.61 10.29 -27.10
CA THR A 377 -1.42 11.28 -28.15
C THR A 377 0.03 11.70 -28.24
N THR A 378 0.57 11.78 -29.45
CA THR A 378 1.94 12.24 -29.70
C THR A 378 1.97 13.27 -30.80
N SER A 379 2.66 14.39 -30.56
CA SER A 379 2.91 15.42 -31.57
C SER A 379 4.30 15.26 -32.16
N VAL A 380 4.41 15.31 -33.49
CA VAL A 380 5.67 15.15 -34.23
C VAL A 380 5.81 16.25 -35.27
N SER A 381 7.01 16.80 -35.43
CA SER A 381 7.36 17.71 -36.52
C SER A 381 8.34 17.03 -37.48
N ALA A 382 7.96 16.86 -38.73
CA ALA A 382 8.74 16.21 -39.78
C ALA A 382 8.66 17.00 -41.10
N PRO A 383 9.27 18.20 -41.20
CA PRO A 383 9.24 19.01 -42.40
C PRO A 383 9.99 18.34 -43.57
N SER A 384 9.66 18.74 -44.80
CA SER A 384 10.38 18.30 -46.00
C SER A 384 11.88 18.58 -45.89
N GLY A 385 12.69 17.54 -46.12
CA GLY A 385 14.15 17.61 -46.08
C GLY A 385 14.78 17.45 -44.70
N ALA A 386 13.98 17.28 -43.64
CA ALA A 386 14.47 16.90 -42.32
C ALA A 386 14.78 15.40 -42.23
N ASP A 387 15.56 15.03 -41.21
CA ASP A 387 15.78 13.64 -40.86
C ASP A 387 14.48 12.96 -40.41
N PRO A 388 14.34 11.64 -40.63
CA PRO A 388 13.17 10.90 -40.16
C PRO A 388 12.97 11.00 -38.65
N VAL A 389 11.72 11.16 -38.23
CA VAL A 389 11.34 11.03 -36.82
C VAL A 389 10.89 9.60 -36.57
N TYR A 390 11.52 8.93 -35.60
CA TYR A 390 11.23 7.56 -35.23
C TYR A 390 10.36 7.51 -33.98
N LEU A 391 9.32 6.69 -33.99
CA LEU A 391 8.44 6.43 -32.86
C LEU A 391 8.60 4.99 -32.38
N SER A 392 8.58 4.79 -31.07
CA SER A 392 8.49 3.51 -30.38
C SER A 392 7.25 3.53 -29.49
N PHE A 393 6.28 2.67 -29.79
CA PHE A 393 5.01 2.66 -29.06
C PHE A 393 5.20 2.06 -27.67
N ARG A 394 6.09 1.06 -27.54
CA ARG A 394 6.46 0.48 -26.25
C ARG A 394 7.21 1.46 -25.34
N ALA A 395 8.04 2.34 -25.91
CA ALA A 395 8.75 3.38 -25.15
C ALA A 395 7.91 4.64 -24.90
N GLY A 396 6.70 4.71 -25.49
CA GLY A 396 5.76 5.80 -25.26
C GLY A 396 5.88 7.02 -26.17
N GLY A 397 6.63 6.94 -27.28
CA GLY A 397 6.71 8.06 -28.22
C GLY A 397 8.00 8.12 -29.05
N VAL A 398 8.50 9.33 -29.28
CA VAL A 398 9.66 9.57 -30.15
C VAL A 398 10.94 9.04 -29.52
N VAL A 399 11.76 8.34 -30.32
CA VAL A 399 13.04 7.75 -29.90
C VAL A 399 14.19 8.18 -30.80
N ALA A 400 15.39 8.27 -30.23
CA ALA A 400 16.61 8.48 -30.98
C ALA A 400 17.15 7.14 -31.51
N VAL A 401 17.50 7.09 -32.79
CA VAL A 401 17.98 5.87 -33.45
C VAL A 401 19.25 6.19 -34.23
N ALA A 402 20.37 5.55 -33.87
CA ALA A 402 21.65 5.77 -34.54
C ALA A 402 21.71 5.12 -35.92
N ASP A 403 21.25 3.87 -36.04
CA ASP A 403 21.13 3.14 -37.30
C ASP A 403 19.77 2.44 -37.37
N ALA A 404 18.86 3.04 -38.15
CA ALA A 404 17.49 2.54 -38.27
C ALA A 404 17.40 1.20 -39.00
N ALA A 405 18.35 0.87 -39.86
CA ALA A 405 18.31 -0.35 -40.66
C ALA A 405 18.57 -1.60 -39.81
N THR A 406 19.28 -1.46 -38.69
CA THR A 406 19.68 -2.57 -37.82
C THR A 406 19.03 -2.53 -36.43
N SER A 407 18.45 -1.40 -36.05
CA SER A 407 17.81 -1.23 -34.75
C SER A 407 16.34 -1.65 -34.75
N THR A 408 15.93 -2.43 -33.75
CA THR A 408 14.52 -2.71 -33.43
C THR A 408 13.92 -1.69 -32.45
N ALA A 409 14.66 -0.63 -32.08
CA ALA A 409 14.24 0.36 -31.07
C ALA A 409 13.01 1.19 -31.49
N TRP A 410 12.74 1.28 -32.78
CA TRP A 410 11.66 2.07 -33.38
C TRP A 410 10.67 1.18 -34.11
N ASP A 411 9.43 1.65 -34.25
CA ASP A 411 8.31 0.90 -34.84
C ASP A 411 7.78 1.59 -36.11
N VAL A 412 7.60 2.91 -36.07
CA VAL A 412 7.14 3.75 -37.20
C VAL A 412 8.07 4.93 -37.38
N ALA A 413 8.39 5.27 -38.63
CA ALA A 413 9.14 6.47 -38.98
C ALA A 413 8.30 7.40 -39.87
N ILE A 414 8.32 8.69 -39.56
CA ILE A 414 7.69 9.76 -40.34
C ILE A 414 8.79 10.56 -41.03
N SER A 415 8.69 10.73 -42.34
CA SER A 415 9.63 11.49 -43.16
C SER A 415 8.85 12.34 -44.14
N TYR A 416 8.54 13.58 -43.73
CA TYR A 416 7.55 14.39 -44.42
C TYR A 416 6.28 13.57 -44.64
N LEU A 417 5.77 13.46 -45.87
CA LEU A 417 4.54 12.72 -46.17
C LEU A 417 4.68 11.19 -46.15
N THR A 418 5.90 10.66 -46.03
CA THR A 418 6.16 9.22 -46.10
C THR A 418 6.18 8.61 -44.71
N LEU A 419 5.34 7.60 -44.50
CA LEU A 419 5.34 6.75 -43.31
C LEU A 419 5.94 5.39 -43.63
N ARG A 420 6.76 4.89 -42.71
CA ARG A 420 7.47 3.61 -42.78
C ARG A 420 7.25 2.81 -41.51
N THR A 421 7.29 1.49 -41.63
CA THR A 421 7.37 0.58 -40.48
C THR A 421 8.77 0.02 -40.35
N ASN A 422 9.15 -0.46 -39.17
CA ASN A 422 10.41 -1.18 -38.98
C ASN A 422 10.32 -2.61 -39.49
N GLY A 423 10.23 -2.78 -40.81
CA GLY A 423 10.20 -4.06 -41.50
C GLY A 423 10.36 -3.86 -43.00
N GLY A 424 10.28 -4.95 -43.76
CA GLY A 424 10.44 -4.93 -45.22
C GLY A 424 11.75 -4.25 -45.65
N THR A 425 11.66 -3.25 -46.53
CA THR A 425 12.84 -2.50 -47.01
C THR A 425 13.30 -1.36 -46.09
N SER A 426 12.62 -1.14 -44.95
CA SER A 426 12.86 0.02 -44.07
C SER A 426 13.64 -0.30 -42.79
N GLY A 427 13.65 -1.55 -42.31
CA GLY A 427 14.30 -1.91 -41.05
C GLY A 427 14.39 -3.41 -40.81
N SER A 428 15.01 -3.80 -39.70
CA SER A 428 15.31 -5.20 -39.35
C SER A 428 14.20 -5.91 -38.58
N GLY A 429 13.14 -5.20 -38.15
CA GLY A 429 12.03 -5.76 -37.41
C GLY A 429 10.96 -6.42 -38.27
N GLU A 430 9.85 -6.77 -37.63
CA GLU A 430 8.70 -7.41 -38.27
C GLU A 430 7.64 -6.42 -38.80
N GLY A 431 7.97 -5.14 -38.88
CA GLY A 431 7.05 -4.04 -39.15
C GLY A 431 6.17 -4.23 -40.39
N ALA A 432 4.87 -3.97 -40.22
CA ALA A 432 3.89 -3.93 -41.30
C ALA A 432 2.64 -3.16 -40.88
N ALA A 433 1.77 -2.80 -41.83
CA ALA A 433 0.53 -2.10 -41.52
C ALA A 433 -0.69 -2.61 -42.30
N ILE A 434 -1.87 -2.37 -41.74
CA ILE A 434 -3.19 -2.57 -42.35
C ILE A 434 -3.93 -1.24 -42.25
N ARG A 435 -4.60 -0.84 -43.34
CA ARG A 435 -5.50 0.31 -43.35
C ARG A 435 -6.94 -0.15 -43.13
N LEU A 436 -7.61 0.48 -42.16
CA LEU A 436 -9.05 0.39 -41.95
C LEU A 436 -9.67 1.73 -42.38
N ALA A 437 -10.44 1.72 -43.46
CA ALA A 437 -11.19 2.88 -43.92
C ALA A 437 -12.54 2.95 -43.21
N ASP A 438 -13.04 4.17 -42.99
CA ASP A 438 -14.31 4.45 -42.33
C ASP A 438 -14.46 3.76 -40.95
N ALA A 439 -13.34 3.64 -40.22
CA ALA A 439 -13.25 2.98 -38.93
C ALA A 439 -13.31 3.99 -37.78
N ASP A 440 -14.00 3.59 -36.71
CA ASP A 440 -13.94 4.27 -35.42
C ASP A 440 -12.77 3.71 -34.60
N PHE A 441 -11.82 4.57 -34.20
CA PHE A 441 -10.64 4.20 -33.43
C PHE A 441 -10.99 3.43 -32.14
N ASP A 442 -12.08 3.85 -31.47
CA ASP A 442 -12.48 3.27 -30.19
C ASP A 442 -13.20 1.93 -30.35
N ALA A 443 -13.73 1.63 -31.53
CA ALA A 443 -14.38 0.35 -31.86
C ALA A 443 -13.41 -0.71 -32.42
N VAL A 444 -12.15 -0.37 -32.66
CA VAL A 444 -11.13 -1.30 -33.15
C VAL A 444 -10.49 -2.02 -31.96
N ASP A 445 -10.92 -3.28 -31.75
CA ASP A 445 -10.46 -4.12 -30.64
C ASP A 445 -9.46 -5.21 -31.04
N ALA A 446 -9.37 -5.57 -32.33
CA ALA A 446 -8.46 -6.60 -32.82
C ALA A 446 -8.23 -6.47 -34.34
N VAL A 447 -7.30 -7.26 -34.87
CA VAL A 447 -7.09 -7.38 -36.32
C VAL A 447 -8.31 -8.06 -36.97
N PRO A 448 -8.98 -7.44 -37.96
CA PRO A 448 -10.11 -8.06 -38.66
C PRO A 448 -9.71 -9.38 -39.32
N ALA A 449 -10.58 -10.38 -39.23
CA ALA A 449 -10.34 -11.70 -39.83
C ALA A 449 -10.09 -11.59 -41.34
N GLY A 450 -8.98 -12.17 -41.80
CA GLY A 450 -8.58 -12.15 -43.22
C GLY A 450 -7.90 -10.85 -43.68
N ALA A 451 -7.67 -9.88 -42.80
CA ALA A 451 -6.87 -8.70 -43.12
C ALA A 451 -5.42 -9.11 -43.49
N THR A 452 -4.83 -8.38 -44.44
CA THR A 452 -3.48 -8.67 -44.96
C THR A 452 -2.52 -7.57 -44.57
N TRP A 453 -1.43 -7.94 -43.91
CA TRP A 453 -0.33 -7.05 -43.55
C TRP A 453 0.41 -6.57 -44.80
N VAL A 454 0.61 -5.26 -44.90
CA VAL A 454 1.42 -4.62 -45.95
C VAL A 454 2.77 -4.27 -45.36
N GLU A 455 3.83 -4.92 -45.86
CA GLU A 455 5.22 -4.59 -45.51
C GLU A 455 5.71 -3.39 -46.31
N ASP A 456 6.76 -2.74 -45.81
CA ASP A 456 7.43 -1.67 -46.51
C ASP A 456 8.14 -2.19 -47.77
N ALA A 457 8.00 -1.46 -48.87
CA ALA A 457 8.65 -1.77 -50.14
C ALA A 457 9.24 -0.50 -50.77
N MET A 458 10.24 -0.67 -51.63
CA MET A 458 10.75 0.42 -52.46
C MET A 458 9.69 0.83 -53.48
N ALA A 459 9.40 2.14 -53.51
CA ALA A 459 8.50 2.75 -54.47
C ALA A 459 9.20 3.91 -55.19
N PRO A 460 8.93 4.15 -56.49
CA PRO A 460 9.51 5.27 -57.21
C PRO A 460 9.09 6.61 -56.59
N LEU A 461 10.04 7.51 -56.42
CA LEU A 461 9.76 8.87 -55.98
C LEU A 461 8.93 9.62 -57.03
N PRO A 462 7.88 10.37 -56.63
CA PRO A 462 7.14 11.23 -57.55
C PRO A 462 8.07 12.24 -58.21
N GLY A 463 8.23 12.18 -59.53
CA GLY A 463 9.12 13.07 -60.28
C GLY A 463 9.44 12.62 -61.69
N PRO A 464 10.30 13.36 -62.42
CA PRO A 464 10.75 12.96 -63.75
C PRO A 464 11.47 11.61 -63.74
N PRO A 465 11.56 10.91 -64.89
CA PRO A 465 12.29 9.65 -64.97
C PRO A 465 13.70 9.77 -64.39
N GLY A 466 14.04 8.90 -63.43
CA GLY A 466 15.32 8.91 -62.73
C GLY A 466 15.31 9.56 -61.34
N SER A 467 14.15 9.97 -60.80
CA SER A 467 14.00 10.52 -59.44
C SER A 467 14.39 9.58 -58.30
N GLY A 468 14.68 8.31 -58.57
CA GLY A 468 15.05 7.31 -57.56
C GLY A 468 13.83 6.63 -56.92
N GLU A 469 14.09 5.81 -55.91
CA GLU A 469 13.08 5.10 -55.15
C GLU A 469 13.23 5.42 -53.65
N VAL A 470 12.13 5.34 -52.92
CA VAL A 470 12.07 5.50 -51.47
C VAL A 470 11.33 4.32 -50.85
N SER A 471 11.81 3.83 -49.71
CA SER A 471 11.09 2.84 -48.93
C SER A 471 9.86 3.48 -48.28
N GLY A 472 8.72 2.80 -48.30
CA GLY A 472 7.48 3.30 -47.72
C GLY A 472 6.47 2.20 -47.50
N ASN A 473 5.54 2.44 -46.57
CA ASN A 473 4.42 1.54 -46.36
C ASN A 473 3.20 2.00 -47.18
N ALA A 474 2.76 1.20 -48.14
CA ALA A 474 1.65 1.57 -49.01
C ALA A 474 0.31 1.68 -48.27
N ALA A 475 0.10 0.93 -47.17
CA ALA A 475 -1.11 1.06 -46.36
C ALA A 475 -1.10 2.40 -45.59
N LEU A 476 0.02 2.73 -44.92
CA LEU A 476 0.16 4.00 -44.21
C LEU A 476 0.15 5.21 -45.16
N GLY A 477 0.59 5.05 -46.41
CA GLY A 477 0.63 6.14 -47.41
C GLY A 477 -0.73 6.76 -47.73
N ALA A 478 -1.85 6.14 -47.34
CA ALA A 478 -3.21 6.65 -47.51
C ALA A 478 -3.72 7.42 -46.27
N TRP A 479 -2.82 8.05 -45.52
CA TRP A 479 -3.14 8.80 -44.30
C TRP A 479 -3.67 10.22 -44.56
N TYR A 480 -3.44 10.78 -45.75
CA TYR A 480 -3.77 12.17 -46.06
C TYR A 480 -4.61 12.36 -47.31
N ASP A 481 -5.37 13.45 -47.29
CA ASP A 481 -5.99 14.05 -48.45
C ASP A 481 -5.17 15.27 -48.89
N TYR A 482 -5.05 15.46 -50.21
CA TYR A 482 -4.36 16.59 -50.81
C TYR A 482 -5.35 17.51 -51.55
N ASP A 483 -5.48 18.75 -51.08
CA ASP A 483 -6.22 19.78 -51.81
C ASP A 483 -5.30 20.41 -52.87
N SER A 484 -5.52 20.03 -54.14
CA SER A 484 -4.76 20.57 -55.27
C SER A 484 -4.99 22.06 -55.57
N THR A 485 -6.04 22.68 -55.02
CA THR A 485 -6.34 24.11 -55.17
C THR A 485 -5.63 24.92 -54.09
N ALA A 486 -5.71 24.48 -52.84
CA ALA A 486 -5.07 25.14 -51.70
C ALA A 486 -3.60 24.73 -51.53
N HIS A 487 -3.17 23.64 -52.20
CA HIS A 487 -1.89 22.97 -52.00
C HIS A 487 -1.64 22.61 -50.53
N THR A 488 -2.68 22.13 -49.85
CA THR A 488 -2.63 21.74 -48.43
C THR A 488 -2.83 20.25 -48.27
N VAL A 489 -2.26 19.73 -47.19
CA VAL A 489 -2.37 18.33 -46.75
C VAL A 489 -3.17 18.33 -45.46
N SER A 490 -4.13 17.41 -45.36
CA SER A 490 -4.88 17.16 -44.13
C SER A 490 -5.02 15.66 -43.88
N ALA A 491 -5.09 15.26 -42.62
CA ALA A 491 -5.34 13.86 -42.27
C ALA A 491 -6.70 13.39 -42.80
N THR A 492 -6.74 12.21 -43.43
CA THR A 492 -7.98 11.62 -43.94
C THR A 492 -8.85 11.17 -42.77
N ALA A 493 -10.08 11.71 -42.70
CA ALA A 493 -11.02 11.36 -41.64
C ALA A 493 -11.44 9.88 -41.70
N GLY A 494 -11.66 9.27 -40.53
CA GLY A 494 -12.14 7.89 -40.42
C GLY A 494 -11.11 6.82 -40.82
N VAL A 495 -9.83 7.16 -40.95
CA VAL A 495 -8.77 6.19 -41.22
C VAL A 495 -8.08 5.78 -39.92
N VAL A 496 -8.09 4.48 -39.65
CA VAL A 496 -7.32 3.85 -38.56
C VAL A 496 -6.36 2.85 -39.18
N PHE A 497 -5.13 2.85 -38.69
CA PHE A 497 -4.11 1.88 -39.07
C PHE A 497 -3.93 0.88 -37.94
N LEU A 498 -3.86 -0.40 -38.29
CA LEU A 498 -3.23 -1.40 -37.43
C LEU A 498 -1.78 -1.52 -37.86
N VAL A 499 -0.86 -1.43 -36.91
CA VAL A 499 0.57 -1.54 -37.12
C VAL A 499 1.07 -2.73 -36.34
N ARG A 500 1.85 -3.57 -37.00
CA ARG A 500 2.71 -4.57 -36.37
C ARG A 500 4.03 -3.86 -36.07
N ALA A 501 4.37 -3.73 -34.79
CA ALA A 501 5.59 -3.09 -34.32
C ALA A 501 6.83 -3.91 -34.69
N ALA A 502 8.03 -3.39 -34.41
CA ALA A 502 9.28 -4.07 -34.77
C ALA A 502 9.42 -5.46 -34.12
N ASP A 503 8.84 -5.64 -32.93
CA ASP A 503 8.83 -6.87 -32.14
C ASP A 503 7.60 -7.76 -32.40
N GLY A 504 6.79 -7.44 -33.41
CA GLY A 504 5.57 -8.17 -33.75
C GLY A 504 4.32 -7.75 -32.96
N SER A 505 4.45 -6.86 -31.97
CA SER A 505 3.33 -6.41 -31.14
C SER A 505 2.31 -5.58 -31.93
N LEU A 506 1.06 -5.58 -31.46
CA LEU A 506 -0.04 -4.90 -32.12
C LEU A 506 -0.21 -3.45 -31.63
N VAL A 507 -0.36 -2.52 -32.57
CA VAL A 507 -0.66 -1.10 -32.32
C VAL A 507 -1.84 -0.67 -33.19
N LYS A 508 -2.74 0.17 -32.67
CA LYS A 508 -3.66 0.95 -33.50
C LYS A 508 -3.20 2.40 -33.52
N LEU A 509 -3.25 3.04 -34.69
CA LEU A 509 -2.72 4.37 -34.95
C LEU A 509 -3.70 5.16 -35.82
N ALA A 510 -3.97 6.40 -35.46
CA ALA A 510 -4.67 7.38 -36.28
C ALA A 510 -3.89 8.69 -36.31
N ILE A 511 -3.85 9.33 -37.47
CA ILE A 511 -3.35 10.71 -37.59
C ILE A 511 -4.58 11.60 -37.45
N THR A 512 -4.68 12.34 -36.35
CA THR A 512 -5.88 13.12 -36.01
C THR A 512 -5.85 14.51 -36.64
N SER A 513 -4.66 15.06 -36.86
CA SER A 513 -4.46 16.29 -37.63
C SER A 513 -3.06 16.36 -38.20
N SER A 514 -2.90 17.02 -39.34
CA SER A 514 -1.61 17.42 -39.89
C SER A 514 -1.77 18.59 -40.84
N ASP A 515 -0.71 19.40 -40.98
CA ASP A 515 -0.55 20.40 -42.04
C ASP A 515 0.51 19.99 -43.09
N GLY A 516 0.95 18.73 -43.05
CA GLY A 516 2.02 18.18 -43.89
C GLY A 516 3.42 18.28 -43.27
N THR A 517 3.60 19.08 -42.21
CA THR A 517 4.87 19.20 -41.47
C THR A 517 4.71 18.70 -40.04
N ASP A 518 3.67 19.17 -39.36
CA ASP A 518 3.36 18.79 -37.99
C ASP A 518 2.23 17.74 -37.99
N TYR A 519 2.31 16.79 -37.07
CA TYR A 519 1.43 15.64 -36.96
C TYR A 519 0.93 15.53 -35.53
N ALA A 520 -0.37 15.33 -35.36
CA ALA A 520 -0.95 14.82 -34.12
C ALA A 520 -1.37 13.37 -34.35
N LEU A 521 -0.82 12.47 -33.55
CA LEU A 521 -1.07 11.05 -33.61
C LEU A 521 -1.90 10.64 -32.40
N ARG A 522 -2.87 9.74 -32.59
CA ARG A 522 -3.56 8.99 -31.54
C ARG A 522 -3.22 7.52 -31.70
N TRP A 523 -2.76 6.85 -30.66
CA TRP A 523 -2.37 5.45 -30.76
C TRP A 523 -2.61 4.67 -29.47
N THR A 524 -2.79 3.37 -29.59
CA THR A 524 -2.87 2.42 -28.46
C THR A 524 -1.97 1.25 -28.76
N TYR A 525 -1.10 0.92 -27.82
CA TYR A 525 -0.24 -0.26 -27.86
C TYR A 525 -0.95 -1.40 -27.13
N ALA A 526 -1.08 -2.58 -27.75
CA ALA A 526 -1.77 -3.71 -27.12
C ALA A 526 -0.94 -4.36 -26.00
N GLY A 527 0.37 -4.14 -25.98
CA GLY A 527 1.34 -4.87 -25.16
C GLY A 527 2.00 -6.03 -25.93
N PRO A 528 3.20 -6.46 -25.51
CA PRO A 528 3.91 -7.57 -26.15
C PRO A 528 3.11 -8.88 -26.06
N GLY A 529 3.09 -9.64 -27.15
CA GLY A 529 2.36 -10.91 -27.22
C GLY A 529 0.83 -10.81 -27.29
N GLN A 530 0.28 -9.59 -27.22
CA GLN A 530 -1.17 -9.37 -27.23
C GLN A 530 -1.74 -9.22 -28.64
N THR A 531 -2.96 -9.74 -28.82
CA THR A 531 -3.66 -9.75 -30.11
C THR A 531 -4.92 -8.87 -30.13
N THR A 532 -5.23 -8.22 -29.01
CA THR A 532 -6.42 -7.38 -28.82
C THR A 532 -6.11 -6.15 -27.96
N PHE A 533 -6.88 -5.08 -28.16
CA PHE A 533 -6.88 -3.87 -27.33
C PHE A 533 -7.91 -3.91 -26.21
N ALA A 534 -8.74 -4.96 -26.14
CA ALA A 534 -9.76 -5.06 -25.10
C ALA A 534 -9.10 -5.15 -23.71
N PRO A 535 -9.60 -4.37 -22.72
CA PRO A 535 -9.11 -4.47 -21.36
C PRO A 535 -9.51 -5.81 -20.75
N GLU A 536 -8.65 -6.33 -19.89
CA GLU A 536 -8.97 -7.45 -19.02
C GLU A 536 -9.85 -6.97 -17.87
N THR A 537 -10.78 -7.83 -17.45
CA THR A 537 -11.58 -7.56 -16.25
C THR A 537 -10.80 -8.07 -15.05
N PRO A 538 -10.66 -7.28 -13.97
CA PRO A 538 -9.94 -7.69 -12.76
C PRO A 538 -10.59 -8.89 -12.05
#